data_AF-A0A820LF14-F1
#
_entry.id   AF-A0A820LF14-F1
#
_cell.length_a   1.000
_cell.length_b   1.000
_cell.length_c   1.000
_cell.angle_alpha   90.00
_cell.angle_beta   90.00
_cell.angle_gamma   90.00
#
_symmetry.space_group_name_H-M   'P 1'
#
loop_
_entity.id
_entity.type
_entity.pdbx_description
1 polymer ?
#
loop_
_entity_poly.entity_id
_entity_poly.type
_entity_poly.pdbx_seq_one_letter_code
_entity_poly.pdbx_strand_id
1 'polypeptide(L)'
;FDRESTVEFDLKAVDVGKIKKINIGHDGKGGEQQWFLKSIAIEKNDELYTFQANRWLSEEKDDQKTFIDLLPDEQKPSTPVPIKDQANYIITIITSSEKDAGTDSNVLMTLFGDKDQTKQFQLINTKQGAMASFESGTINEFEMELDDVGN
;
A
#
# COMPACT_ATOMS: atom_id res chain seq x y z
N PHE A 1 -14.74 -8.70 -18.66
CA PHE A 1 -14.34 -8.43 -17.28
C PHE A 1 -14.60 -9.68 -16.47
N ASP A 2 -13.58 -10.29 -15.88
CA ASP A 2 -13.72 -11.49 -15.06
C ASP A 2 -14.20 -11.13 -13.65
N ARG A 3 -14.86 -12.06 -12.97
CA ARG A 3 -15.30 -11.86 -11.56
C ARG A 3 -14.07 -11.66 -10.67
N GLU A 4 -14.18 -10.73 -9.71
CA GLU A 4 -13.10 -10.35 -8.78
C GLU A 4 -11.84 -9.75 -9.45
N SER A 5 -11.95 -9.28 -10.71
CA SER A 5 -10.83 -8.62 -11.38
C SER A 5 -10.64 -7.18 -10.92
N THR A 6 -9.41 -6.85 -10.51
CA THR A 6 -8.91 -5.48 -10.41
C THR A 6 -8.33 -5.09 -11.78
N VAL A 7 -8.66 -3.89 -12.27
CA VAL A 7 -8.10 -3.37 -13.52
C VAL A 7 -7.44 -2.03 -13.21
N GLU A 8 -6.15 -1.94 -13.52
CA GLU A 8 -5.34 -0.74 -13.37
C GLU A 8 -5.08 -0.11 -14.74
N PHE A 9 -5.09 1.21 -14.79
CA PHE A 9 -4.79 1.97 -16.01
C PHE A 9 -4.20 3.34 -15.66
N ASP A 10 -3.19 3.74 -16.42
CA ASP A 10 -2.62 5.07 -16.34
C ASP A 10 -3.45 6.06 -17.16
N LEU A 11 -3.85 7.17 -16.55
CA LEU A 11 -4.57 8.25 -17.22
C LEU A 11 -3.72 9.53 -17.19
N LYS A 12 -3.40 10.08 -18.37
CA LYS A 12 -2.91 11.45 -18.46
C LYS A 12 -4.10 12.41 -18.40
N ALA A 13 -4.18 13.19 -17.33
CA ALA A 13 -5.24 14.15 -17.10
C ALA A 13 -4.67 15.52 -16.71
N VAL A 14 -5.52 16.55 -16.77
CA VAL A 14 -5.22 17.89 -16.23
C VAL A 14 -5.20 17.82 -14.70
N ASP A 15 -4.28 18.52 -14.05
CA ASP A 15 -4.27 18.66 -12.60
C ASP A 15 -5.51 19.45 -12.13
N VAL A 16 -6.41 18.76 -11.42
CA VAL A 16 -7.65 19.31 -10.86
C VAL A 16 -7.52 19.74 -9.39
N GLY A 17 -6.30 19.76 -8.83
CA GLY A 17 -6.08 20.01 -7.40
C GLY A 17 -6.50 18.82 -6.53
N LYS A 18 -6.98 19.08 -5.31
CA LYS A 18 -7.46 18.03 -4.40
C LYS A 18 -8.74 17.38 -4.95
N ILE A 19 -8.75 16.06 -5.10
CA ILE A 19 -9.91 15.33 -5.64
C ILE A 19 -11.02 15.33 -4.59
N LYS A 20 -12.19 15.86 -4.96
CA LYS A 20 -13.35 15.97 -4.04
C LYS A 20 -14.49 15.02 -4.38
N LYS A 21 -14.51 14.51 -5.61
CA LYS A 21 -15.60 13.69 -6.16
C LYS A 21 -15.13 13.00 -7.43
N ILE A 22 -15.62 11.79 -7.67
CA ILE A 22 -15.50 11.10 -8.96
C ILE A 22 -16.87 10.67 -9.46
N ASN A 23 -17.01 10.57 -10.79
CA ASN A 23 -18.16 9.99 -11.46
C ASN A 23 -17.66 8.84 -12.34
N ILE A 24 -18.27 7.67 -12.23
CA ILE A 24 -17.85 6.47 -12.97
C ILE A 24 -19.07 5.68 -13.46
N GLY A 25 -19.00 5.11 -14.67
CA GLY A 25 -20.08 4.32 -15.25
C GLY A 25 -19.74 3.68 -16.60
N HIS A 26 -20.71 3.01 -17.22
CA HIS A 26 -20.59 2.37 -18.54
C HIS A 26 -21.76 2.73 -19.48
N ASP A 27 -21.57 2.56 -20.79
CA ASP A 27 -22.50 3.01 -21.84
C ASP A 27 -23.59 1.99 -22.24
N GLY A 28 -23.68 0.87 -21.52
CA GLY A 28 -24.70 -0.18 -21.73
C GLY A 28 -24.56 -1.02 -23.01
N LYS A 29 -23.43 -0.96 -23.75
CA LYS A 29 -23.29 -1.71 -25.02
C LYS A 29 -22.52 -3.02 -24.85
N GLY A 30 -23.14 -4.15 -25.22
CA GLY A 30 -22.54 -5.50 -25.23
C GLY A 30 -23.36 -6.53 -24.45
N GLY A 31 -23.20 -7.83 -24.72
CA GLY A 31 -23.87 -8.89 -23.96
C GLY A 31 -23.20 -9.04 -22.58
N GLU A 32 -23.99 -8.92 -21.51
CA GLU A 32 -23.58 -8.87 -20.08
C GLU A 32 -23.19 -7.47 -19.54
N GLN A 33 -24.19 -6.60 -19.37
CA GLN A 33 -24.08 -5.19 -18.95
C GLN A 33 -24.14 -4.97 -17.44
N GLN A 34 -23.56 -5.88 -16.66
CA GLN A 34 -23.66 -5.83 -15.20
C GLN A 34 -22.27 -5.69 -14.59
N TRP A 35 -21.95 -4.48 -14.12
CA TRP A 35 -20.66 -4.23 -13.48
C TRP A 35 -20.84 -4.05 -11.98
N PHE A 36 -20.35 -4.99 -11.19
CA PHE A 36 -20.24 -4.79 -9.75
C PHE A 36 -18.98 -3.98 -9.44
N LEU A 37 -19.15 -2.73 -9.01
CA LEU A 37 -18.06 -1.86 -8.59
C LEU A 37 -17.92 -1.95 -7.06
N LYS A 38 -16.79 -2.48 -6.58
CA LYS A 38 -16.48 -2.57 -5.16
C LYS A 38 -15.90 -1.26 -4.61
N SER A 39 -14.79 -0.80 -5.19
CA SER A 39 -14.08 0.40 -4.75
C SER A 39 -13.20 0.96 -5.87
N ILE A 40 -12.78 2.21 -5.74
CA ILE A 40 -11.80 2.88 -6.61
C ILE A 40 -10.70 3.45 -5.73
N ALA A 41 -9.46 3.35 -6.19
CA ALA A 41 -8.31 4.04 -5.64
C ALA A 41 -7.76 4.98 -6.73
N ILE A 42 -7.51 6.24 -6.39
CA ILE A 42 -6.81 7.19 -7.26
C ILE A 42 -5.59 7.70 -6.51
N GLU A 43 -4.43 7.53 -7.11
CA GLU A 43 -3.19 8.11 -6.61
C GLU A 43 -2.88 9.38 -7.41
N LYS A 44 -2.65 10.50 -6.72
CA LYS A 44 -2.29 11.78 -7.34
C LYS A 44 -1.22 12.46 -6.51
N ASN A 45 0.00 12.58 -7.04
CA ASN A 45 1.15 13.19 -6.37
C ASN A 45 1.37 12.60 -4.96
N ASP A 46 1.47 11.27 -4.87
CA ASP A 46 1.67 10.52 -3.61
C ASP A 46 0.49 10.65 -2.59
N GLU A 47 -0.64 11.23 -3.00
CA GLU A 47 -1.88 11.26 -2.21
C GLU A 47 -2.86 10.19 -2.75
N LEU A 48 -3.21 9.24 -1.88
CA LEU A 48 -4.19 8.19 -2.17
C LEU A 48 -5.61 8.65 -1.81
N TYR A 49 -6.50 8.57 -2.78
CA TYR A 49 -7.93 8.81 -2.63
C TYR A 49 -8.68 7.49 -2.82
N THR A 50 -9.30 6.99 -1.75
CA THR A 50 -10.16 5.79 -1.82
C THR A 50 -11.63 6.16 -1.89
N PHE A 51 -12.39 5.40 -2.67
CA PHE A 51 -13.82 5.60 -2.88
C PHE A 51 -14.53 4.26 -2.75
N GLN A 52 -15.40 4.09 -1.75
CA GLN A 52 -16.21 2.88 -1.60
C GLN A 52 -17.49 2.96 -2.43
N ALA A 53 -17.76 1.92 -3.23
CA ALA A 53 -18.99 1.83 -4.04
C ALA A 53 -19.90 0.67 -3.58
N ASN A 54 -19.35 -0.55 -3.53
CA ASN A 54 -20.01 -1.81 -3.15
C ASN A 54 -21.41 -1.99 -3.77
N ARG A 55 -21.55 -1.74 -5.08
CA ARG A 55 -22.85 -1.78 -5.77
C ARG A 55 -22.76 -2.22 -7.23
N TRP A 56 -23.89 -2.66 -7.77
CA TRP A 56 -24.08 -2.90 -9.19
C TRP A 56 -24.32 -1.58 -9.95
N LEU A 57 -23.55 -1.39 -11.03
CA LEU A 57 -23.82 -0.47 -12.12
C LEU A 57 -24.45 -1.31 -13.24
N SER A 58 -25.77 -1.20 -13.38
CA SER A 58 -26.59 -2.10 -14.19
C SER A 58 -27.97 -1.47 -14.41
N GLU A 59 -28.60 -1.74 -15.55
CA GLU A 59 -30.00 -1.36 -15.81
C GLU A 59 -31.00 -2.30 -15.12
N GLU A 60 -30.57 -3.46 -14.62
CA GLU A 60 -31.44 -4.52 -14.09
C GLU A 60 -31.24 -4.80 -12.59
N LYS A 61 -30.15 -4.29 -11.99
CA LYS A 61 -29.75 -4.59 -10.60
C LYS A 61 -29.61 -3.31 -9.77
N ASP A 62 -29.70 -3.47 -8.46
CA ASP A 62 -29.66 -2.38 -7.47
C ASP A 62 -30.59 -1.22 -7.83
N ASP A 63 -30.05 -0.02 -8.04
CA ASP A 63 -30.82 1.20 -8.31
C ASP A 63 -31.09 1.44 -9.81
N GLN A 64 -30.77 0.47 -10.66
CA GLN A 64 -30.95 0.52 -12.12
C GLN A 64 -30.17 1.66 -12.79
N LYS A 65 -29.07 2.12 -12.17
CA LYS A 65 -28.15 3.10 -12.76
C LYS A 65 -26.87 2.43 -13.22
N THR A 66 -26.36 2.89 -14.36
CA THR A 66 -25.07 2.44 -14.93
C THR A 66 -23.89 3.32 -14.51
N PHE A 67 -24.11 4.28 -13.60
CA PHE A 67 -23.08 5.17 -13.07
C PHE A 67 -23.30 5.51 -11.58
N ILE A 68 -22.24 5.99 -10.93
CA ILE A 68 -22.26 6.49 -9.56
C ILE A 68 -21.31 7.68 -9.37
N ASP A 69 -21.73 8.60 -8.51
CA ASP A 69 -20.90 9.65 -7.93
C ASP A 69 -20.34 9.19 -6.58
N LEU A 70 -19.01 9.26 -6.40
CA LEU A 70 -18.35 8.87 -5.15
C LEU A 70 -17.55 10.03 -4.56
N LEU A 71 -17.58 10.14 -3.23
CA LEU A 71 -16.74 11.06 -2.46
C LEU A 71 -15.56 10.27 -1.86
N PRO A 72 -14.40 10.89 -1.66
CA PRO A 72 -13.28 10.25 -0.98
C PRO A 72 -13.68 9.81 0.43
N ASP A 73 -13.17 8.68 0.90
CA ASP A 73 -13.35 8.26 2.28
C ASP A 73 -12.73 9.31 3.22
N GLU A 74 -13.48 9.76 4.24
CA GLU A 74 -12.95 10.63 5.30
C GLU A 74 -12.08 9.83 6.30
N GLN A 75 -11.01 9.20 5.81
CA GLN A 75 -9.96 8.71 6.69
C GLN A 75 -9.17 9.93 7.20
N LYS A 76 -9.29 10.21 8.50
CA LYS A 76 -8.70 11.39 9.15
C LYS A 76 -7.23 11.58 8.74
N PRO A 77 -6.81 12.81 8.44
CA PRO A 77 -5.40 13.14 8.29
C PRO A 77 -4.68 12.89 9.63
N SER A 78 -3.68 12.00 9.61
CA SER A 78 -2.71 11.85 10.70
C SER A 78 -2.08 13.23 10.98
N THR A 79 -2.03 13.62 12.25
CA THR A 79 -1.52 14.91 12.75
C THR A 79 -0.15 15.32 12.21
N PRO A 80 0.19 16.62 12.11
CA PRO A 80 1.52 17.04 11.70
C PRO A 80 2.53 16.74 12.83
N VAL A 81 3.17 15.57 12.75
CA VAL A 81 4.45 15.30 13.40
C VAL A 81 5.50 16.14 12.66
N PRO A 82 6.47 16.80 13.34
CA PRO A 82 7.57 17.45 12.64
C PRO A 82 8.24 16.39 11.78
N ILE A 83 8.20 16.57 10.46
CA ILE A 83 8.87 15.69 9.50
C ILE A 83 10.35 15.73 9.86
N LYS A 84 10.83 14.65 10.48
CA LYS A 84 12.24 14.33 10.41
C LYS A 84 12.42 13.58 9.11
N ASP A 85 13.44 13.92 8.34
CA ASP A 85 13.82 13.17 7.14
C ASP A 85 14.21 11.70 7.46
N GLN A 86 14.25 11.32 8.76
CA GLN A 86 14.57 9.99 9.26
C GLN A 86 13.70 9.59 10.47
N ALA A 87 13.31 8.32 10.53
CA ALA A 87 12.56 7.67 11.61
C ALA A 87 13.37 6.53 12.26
N ASN A 88 13.13 6.30 13.56
CA ASN A 88 13.76 5.20 14.30
C ASN A 88 12.91 3.93 14.20
N TYR A 89 13.50 2.87 13.67
CA TYR A 89 12.90 1.54 13.56
C TYR A 89 13.57 0.55 14.52
N ILE A 90 12.75 -0.27 15.17
CA ILE A 90 13.21 -1.46 15.91
C ILE A 90 12.76 -2.68 15.12
N ILE A 91 13.71 -3.43 14.57
CA ILE A 91 13.45 -4.61 13.75
C ILE A 91 13.84 -5.85 14.56
N THR A 92 12.86 -6.72 14.85
CA THR A 92 13.10 -7.99 15.55
C THR A 92 12.93 -9.15 14.57
N ILE A 93 13.98 -9.95 14.40
CA ILE A 93 13.98 -11.17 13.59
C ILE A 93 14.04 -12.39 14.51
N ILE A 94 13.18 -13.37 14.25
CA ILE A 94 13.13 -14.62 15.00
C ILE A 94 13.42 -15.76 14.02
N THR A 95 14.51 -16.48 14.22
CA THR A 95 14.88 -17.64 13.41
C THR A 95 14.38 -18.91 14.09
N SER A 96 13.74 -19.82 13.34
CA SER A 96 13.18 -21.04 13.93
C SER A 96 14.29 -21.95 14.50
N SER A 97 13.94 -22.79 15.48
CA SER A 97 14.85 -23.79 16.03
C SER A 97 14.94 -25.07 15.20
N GLU A 98 14.40 -25.06 13.97
CA GLU A 98 14.51 -26.20 13.07
C GLU A 98 15.97 -26.37 12.60
N LYS A 99 16.33 -27.61 12.30
CA LYS A 99 17.66 -27.93 11.82
C LYS A 99 17.92 -27.17 10.51
N ASP A 100 19.09 -26.55 10.41
CA ASP A 100 19.55 -25.82 9.22
C ASP A 100 18.70 -24.57 8.88
N ALA A 101 17.92 -24.04 9.84
CA ALA A 101 17.09 -22.84 9.67
C ALA A 101 17.85 -21.51 9.75
N GLY A 102 19.12 -21.52 10.19
CA GLY A 102 19.97 -20.34 10.28
C GLY A 102 20.66 -19.94 8.99
N THR A 103 21.22 -18.72 8.97
CA THR A 103 22.05 -18.22 7.87
C THR A 103 23.15 -17.28 8.36
N ASP A 104 24.31 -17.37 7.70
CA ASP A 104 25.46 -16.47 7.84
C ASP A 104 25.57 -15.49 6.66
N SER A 105 24.61 -15.53 5.74
CA SER A 105 24.57 -14.67 4.55
C SER A 105 24.07 -13.27 4.89
N ASN A 106 24.39 -12.31 4.01
CA ASN A 106 23.96 -10.93 4.16
C ASN A 106 22.44 -10.83 4.01
N VAL A 107 21.77 -10.44 5.08
CA VAL A 107 20.34 -10.16 5.03
C VAL A 107 20.14 -8.69 4.70
N LEU A 108 19.58 -8.46 3.51
CA LEU A 108 19.21 -7.15 2.99
C LEU A 108 17.71 -6.97 3.18
N MET A 109 17.30 -5.78 3.59
CA MET A 109 15.91 -5.42 3.82
C MET A 109 15.61 -4.05 3.19
N THR A 110 14.37 -3.86 2.81
CA THR A 110 13.83 -2.59 2.33
C THR A 110 12.45 -2.46 2.96
N LEU A 111 12.25 -1.38 3.71
CA LEU A 111 10.95 -1.10 4.31
C LEU A 111 10.15 -0.27 3.32
N PHE A 112 8.89 -0.63 3.12
CA PHE A 112 7.96 0.10 2.27
C PHE A 112 6.93 0.76 3.17
N GLY A 113 6.86 2.09 3.15
CA GLY A 113 5.80 2.86 3.79
C GLY A 113 4.73 3.29 2.78
N ASP A 114 3.78 4.11 3.23
CA ASP A 114 2.70 4.66 2.40
C ASP A 114 3.16 5.72 1.40
N LYS A 115 4.35 6.33 1.59
CA LYS A 115 4.86 7.39 0.70
C LYS A 115 6.10 7.00 -0.10
N ASP A 116 6.97 6.16 0.47
CA ASP A 116 8.20 5.73 -0.21
C ASP A 116 8.66 4.36 0.33
N GLN A 117 9.84 3.93 -0.09
CA GLN A 117 10.59 2.84 0.50
C GLN A 117 11.94 3.35 0.99
N THR A 118 12.46 2.73 2.04
CA THR A 118 13.83 3.03 2.47
C THR A 118 14.76 2.61 1.34
N LYS A 119 15.96 3.16 1.27
CA LYS A 119 17.01 2.50 0.47
C LYS A 119 17.21 1.07 0.99
N GLN A 120 17.61 0.15 0.13
CA GLN A 120 18.00 -1.18 0.59
C GLN A 120 19.14 -1.06 1.60
N PHE A 121 18.94 -1.64 2.78
CA PHE A 121 19.90 -1.63 3.85
C PHE A 121 20.22 -3.05 4.28
N GLN A 122 21.44 -3.27 4.76
CA GLN A 122 21.85 -4.55 5.33
C GLN A 122 21.62 -4.54 6.83
N LEU A 123 21.08 -5.64 7.36
CA LEU A 123 21.01 -5.84 8.80
C LEU A 123 22.41 -6.13 9.34
N ILE A 124 22.94 -5.16 10.09
CA ILE A 124 24.25 -5.23 10.73
C ILE A 124 24.06 -5.27 12.24
N ASN A 125 24.85 -6.08 12.95
CA ASN A 125 24.84 -6.06 14.40
C ASN A 125 25.63 -4.84 14.87
N THR A 126 24.92 -3.73 15.10
CA THR A 126 25.48 -2.42 15.48
C THR A 126 26.29 -2.47 16.77
N LYS A 127 26.06 -3.45 17.65
CA LYS A 127 26.83 -3.64 18.90
C LYS A 127 28.19 -4.33 18.70
N GLN A 128 28.39 -5.03 17.59
CA GLN A 128 29.61 -5.81 17.34
C GLN A 128 30.39 -5.35 16.09
N GLY A 129 29.86 -4.39 15.32
CA GLY A 129 30.50 -3.90 14.09
C GLY A 129 30.67 -4.99 13.02
N ALA A 130 29.94 -6.09 13.17
CA ALA A 130 30.03 -7.29 12.36
C ALA A 130 28.69 -7.59 11.70
N MET A 131 28.74 -8.37 10.62
CA MET A 131 27.58 -8.83 9.89
C MET A 131 26.69 -9.66 10.83
N ALA A 132 25.38 -9.43 10.78
CA ALA A 132 24.46 -10.21 11.59
C ALA A 132 24.45 -11.67 11.11
N SER A 133 24.77 -12.61 12.01
CA SER A 133 24.44 -14.03 11.79
C SER A 133 23.09 -14.34 12.45
N PHE A 134 22.28 -15.12 11.74
CA PHE A 134 20.93 -15.48 12.14
C PHE A 134 20.93 -16.97 12.45
N GLU A 135 21.21 -17.36 13.69
CA GLU A 135 21.34 -18.76 14.07
C GLU A 135 19.97 -19.41 14.34
N SER A 136 19.87 -20.73 14.20
CA SER A 136 18.63 -21.45 14.54
C SER A 136 18.23 -21.20 16.00
N GLY A 137 16.98 -20.79 16.23
CA GLY A 137 16.42 -20.58 17.56
C GLY A 137 16.78 -19.24 18.22
N THR A 138 17.36 -18.29 17.49
CA THR A 138 17.71 -16.97 18.03
C THR A 138 16.67 -15.89 17.74
N ILE A 139 16.69 -14.86 18.60
CA ILE A 139 15.98 -13.60 18.40
C ILE A 139 17.05 -12.52 18.25
N ASN A 140 17.00 -11.77 17.16
CA ASN A 140 17.95 -10.71 16.85
C ASN A 140 17.17 -9.38 16.73
N GLU A 141 17.58 -8.36 17.49
CA GLU A 141 16.96 -7.04 17.48
C GLU A 141 17.95 -6.00 16.95
N PHE A 142 17.46 -5.14 16.05
CA PHE A 142 18.23 -4.09 15.39
C PHE A 142 17.53 -2.75 15.57
N GLU A 143 18.22 -1.81 16.19
CA GLU A 143 17.81 -0.41 16.27
C GLU A 143 18.48 0.36 15.14
N MET A 144 17.69 1.07 14.34
CA MET A 144 18.18 1.77 13.16
C MET A 144 17.40 3.04 12.86
N GLU A 145 18.13 4.09 12.50
CA GLU A 145 17.58 5.33 11.99
C GLU A 145 17.62 5.26 10.46
N LEU A 146 16.44 5.28 9.84
CA LEU A 146 16.25 5.13 8.40
C LEU A 146 15.45 6.31 7.86
N ASP A 147 15.54 6.54 6.55
CA ASP A 147 14.70 7.51 5.86
C ASP A 147 13.22 7.27 6.25
N ASP A 148 12.50 8.34 6.64
CA ASP A 148 11.07 8.24 6.94
C ASP A 148 10.32 8.03 5.62
N VAL A 149 9.72 6.86 5.48
CA VAL A 149 9.11 6.40 4.24
C VAL A 149 7.58 6.40 4.31
N GLY A 150 7.01 6.96 5.38
CA GLY A 150 5.55 6.97 5.52
C GLY A 150 4.99 7.42 6.88
N ASN A 151 3.81 8.06 6.85
CA ASN A 151 3.14 8.71 8.00
C ASN A 151 1.61 8.77 7.85
#